data_AF-A0A2C6MI75-F1
#
_entry.id   AF-A0A2C6MI75-F1
#
_cell.length_a   1.000
_cell.length_b   1.000
_cell.length_c   1.000
_cell.angle_alpha   90.00
_cell.angle_beta   90.00
_cell.angle_gamma   90.00
#
_symmetry.space_group_name_H-M   'P 1'
#
loop_
_entity.id
_entity.type
_entity.pdbx_description
1 polymer ?
#
loop_
_entity_poly.entity_id
_entity_poly.type
_entity_poly.pdbx_seq_one_letter_code
_entity_poly.pdbx_strand_id
1 'polypeptide(L)'
;MVNIFKKCVFFAQALLNPAVPSRLKYEMGGCLLYFISPIDFVPDFLPLTGRADDVVVLLWGIKRGYDVIKAHRKFLSKNSKKALRGLPRSAFLL
;
A
#
# COMPACT_ATOMS: atom_id res chain seq x y z
N MET A 1 5.44 -1.72 21.75
CA MET A 1 5.94 -0.70 20.81
C MET A 1 6.63 -1.28 19.55
N VAL A 2 7.49 -2.30 19.65
CA VAL A 2 8.29 -2.83 18.51
C VAL A 2 7.45 -3.30 17.29
N ASN A 3 6.23 -3.81 17.51
CA ASN A 3 5.37 -4.30 16.42
C ASN A 3 4.84 -3.19 15.51
N ILE A 4 4.66 -1.97 16.01
CA ILE A 4 4.23 -0.83 15.19
C ILE A 4 5.35 -0.48 14.19
N PHE A 5 6.59 -0.42 14.67
CA PHE A 5 7.73 -0.04 13.84
C PHE A 5 7.95 -1.03 12.70
N LYS A 6 7.86 -2.34 13.01
CA LYS A 6 7.94 -3.40 11.99
C LYS A 6 6.85 -3.29 10.92
N LYS A 7 5.62 -2.91 11.30
CA LYS A 7 4.52 -2.68 10.35
C LYS A 7 4.80 -1.47 9.44
N CYS A 8 5.29 -0.36 10.01
CA CYS A 8 5.65 0.83 9.23
C CYS A 8 6.79 0.53 8.24
N VAL A 9 7.83 -0.17 8.69
CA VAL A 9 8.97 -0.56 7.84
C VAL A 9 8.51 -1.52 6.73
N PHE A 10 7.65 -2.49 7.04
CA PHE A 10 7.08 -3.39 6.03
C PHE A 10 6.26 -2.64 4.98
N PHE A 11 5.49 -1.64 5.40
CA PHE A 11 4.73 -0.80 4.50
C PHE A 11 5.62 0.06 3.60
N ALA A 12 6.68 0.65 4.16
CA ALA A 12 7.68 1.38 3.39
C ALA A 12 8.37 0.46 2.36
N GLN A 13 8.73 -0.76 2.76
CA GLN A 13 9.29 -1.77 1.84
C GLN A 13 8.30 -2.14 0.72
N ALA A 14 7.01 -2.28 1.04
CA ALA A 14 5.98 -2.54 0.04
C ALA A 14 5.84 -1.38 -0.97
N LEU A 15 5.92 -0.12 -0.51
CA LEU A 15 5.90 1.05 -1.38
C LEU A 15 7.12 1.15 -2.31
N LEU A 16 8.30 0.86 -1.78
CA LEU A 16 9.55 0.91 -2.55
C LEU A 16 9.69 -0.28 -3.50
N ASN A 17 8.94 -1.37 -3.28
CA ASN A 17 9.05 -2.59 -4.08
C ASN A 17 8.62 -2.35 -5.55
N PRO A 18 9.50 -2.58 -6.55
CA PRO A 18 9.17 -2.39 -7.97
C PRO A 18 8.07 -3.34 -8.48
N ALA A 19 7.80 -4.45 -7.78
CA ALA A 19 6.72 -5.37 -8.11
C ALA A 19 5.31 -4.83 -7.77
N VAL A 20 5.22 -3.75 -6.98
CA VAL A 20 3.95 -3.07 -6.73
C VAL A 20 3.66 -2.12 -7.89
N PRO A 21 2.46 -2.17 -8.51
CA PRO A 21 2.07 -1.29 -9.61
C PRO A 21 2.29 0.19 -9.27
N SER A 22 2.94 0.93 -10.17
CA SER A 22 3.25 2.36 -9.96
C SER A 22 2.00 3.20 -9.70
N ARG A 23 0.86 2.84 -10.29
CA ARG A 23 -0.44 3.48 -10.04
C ARG A 23 -0.79 3.55 -8.55
N LEU A 24 -0.60 2.45 -7.81
CA LEU A 24 -0.89 2.41 -6.37
C LEU A 24 0.06 3.32 -5.57
N LYS A 25 1.31 3.43 -6.01
CA LYS A 25 2.32 4.32 -5.39
C LYS A 25 1.95 5.78 -5.60
N TYR A 26 1.53 6.15 -6.80
CA TYR A 26 1.05 7.51 -7.09
C TYR A 26 -0.22 7.86 -6.33
N GLU A 27 -1.19 6.94 -6.23
CA GLU A 27 -2.43 7.17 -5.46
C GLU A 27 -2.14 7.38 -3.95
N MET A 28 -1.21 6.60 -3.38
CA MET A 28 -0.76 6.81 -2.00
C MET A 28 0.06 8.09 -1.82
N GLY A 29 0.92 8.41 -2.79
CA GLY A 29 1.66 9.67 -2.81
C GLY A 29 0.70 10.86 -2.86
N GLY A 30 -0.35 10.77 -3.67
CA GLY A 30 -1.43 11.77 -3.74
C GLY A 30 -2.21 11.90 -2.44
N CYS A 31 -2.53 10.80 -1.76
CA CYS A 31 -3.16 10.85 -0.43
C CYS A 31 -2.25 11.49 0.64
N LEU A 32 -0.95 11.16 0.64
CA LEU A 32 0.00 11.78 1.56
C LEU A 32 0.22 13.26 1.24
N LEU A 33 0.27 13.60 -0.04
CA LEU A 33 0.37 14.98 -0.50
C LEU A 33 -0.88 15.75 -0.10
N TYR A 34 -2.08 15.19 -0.24
CA TYR A 34 -3.32 15.77 0.27
C TYR A 34 -3.25 16.01 1.79
N PHE A 35 -2.72 15.05 2.54
CA PHE A 35 -2.61 15.16 4.01
C PHE A 35 -1.59 16.21 4.49
N ILE A 36 -0.56 16.51 3.68
CA ILE A 36 0.52 17.45 4.01
C ILE A 36 0.29 18.82 3.34
N SER A 37 -0.48 18.86 2.25
CA SER A 37 -0.75 20.05 1.47
C SER A 37 -1.66 20.99 2.27
N PRO A 38 -1.25 22.25 2.50
CA PRO A 38 -2.15 23.30 2.96
C PRO A 38 -3.08 23.81 1.84
N ILE A 39 -2.96 23.25 0.64
CA ILE A 39 -3.74 23.59 -0.55
C ILE A 39 -4.72 22.46 -0.80
N ASP A 40 -5.96 22.67 -0.38
CA ASP A 40 -7.10 21.90 -0.84
C ASP A 40 -7.30 22.18 -2.33
N PHE A 41 -7.03 21.17 -3.18
CA PHE A 41 -7.41 21.19 -4.59
C PHE A 41 -8.93 21.08 -4.80
N VAL A 42 -9.67 20.93 -3.70
CA VAL A 42 -11.10 21.24 -3.62
C VAL A 42 -11.21 22.54 -2.83
N PRO A 43 -10.93 23.72 -3.43
CA PRO A 43 -11.38 24.95 -2.81
C PRO A 43 -12.90 24.81 -2.64
N ASP A 44 -13.37 25.10 -1.43
CA ASP A 44 -14.76 25.03 -0.93
C ASP A 44 -15.78 25.84 -1.77
N PHE A 45 -15.86 25.62 -3.09
CA PHE A 45 -16.80 26.28 -3.99
C PHE A 45 -18.19 25.61 -3.99
N LEU A 46 -18.37 24.51 -3.26
CA LEU A 46 -19.68 23.90 -3.05
C LEU A 46 -20.11 24.13 -1.59
N PRO A 47 -20.93 25.15 -1.31
CA PRO A 47 -21.36 25.52 0.05
C PRO A 47 -22.27 24.49 0.76
N LEU A 48 -22.29 23.23 0.32
CA LEU A 48 -23.15 22.16 0.87
C LEU A 48 -22.50 20.76 0.99
N THR A 49 -21.26 20.52 0.56
CA THR A 49 -20.72 19.13 0.41
C THR A 49 -19.41 18.81 1.16
N GLY A 50 -18.89 19.69 2.02
CA GLY A 50 -17.58 19.53 2.70
C GLY A 50 -17.51 18.48 3.83
N ARG A 51 -18.27 17.38 3.74
CA ARG A 51 -18.13 16.20 4.63
C ARG A 51 -18.11 14.87 3.89
N ALA A 52 -18.57 14.86 2.63
CA ALA A 52 -18.63 13.65 1.81
C ALA A 52 -17.25 13.33 1.20
N ASP A 53 -16.50 14.38 0.87
CA ASP A 53 -15.12 14.35 0.39
C ASP A 53 -14.16 13.66 1.36
N ASP A 54 -14.20 14.01 2.65
CA ASP A 54 -13.34 13.41 3.68
C ASP A 54 -13.54 11.89 3.79
N VAL A 55 -14.79 11.42 3.74
CA VAL A 55 -15.15 10.00 3.82
C VAL A 55 -14.69 9.25 2.57
N VAL A 56 -14.85 9.87 1.40
CA VAL A 56 -14.42 9.28 0.13
C VAL A 56 -12.90 9.12 0.08
N VAL A 57 -12.14 10.15 0.49
CA VAL A 57 -10.67 10.11 0.54
C VAL A 57 -10.20 9.09 1.57
N LEU A 58 -10.81 9.02 2.75
CA LEU A 58 -10.47 8.04 3.79
C LEU A 58 -10.69 6.60 3.32
N LEU A 59 -11.86 6.29 2.77
CA LEU A 59 -12.19 4.96 2.27
C LEU A 59 -11.28 4.57 1.10
N TRP A 60 -10.96 5.51 0.22
CA TRP A 60 -10.02 5.30 -0.88
C TRP A 60 -8.61 5.00 -0.34
N GLY A 61 -8.10 5.80 0.59
CA GLY A 61 -6.78 5.63 1.19
C GLY A 61 -6.63 4.26 1.87
N ILE A 62 -7.63 3.85 2.65
CA ILE A 62 -7.66 2.52 3.30
C ILE A 62 -7.64 1.40 2.25
N LYS A 63 -8.49 1.50 1.22
CA LYS A 63 -8.55 0.51 0.13
C LYS A 63 -7.21 0.38 -0.59
N ARG A 64 -6.52 1.50 -0.85
CA ARG A 64 -5.21 1.46 -1.53
C ARG A 64 -4.09 0.96 -0.66
N GLY A 65 -4.09 1.33 0.62
CA GLY A 65 -3.19 0.72 1.60
C GLY A 65 -3.33 -0.80 1.63
N TYR A 66 -4.57 -1.30 1.62
CA TYR A 66 -4.85 -2.73 1.55
C TYR A 66 -4.36 -3.37 0.25
N ASP A 67 -4.60 -2.73 -0.91
CA ASP A 67 -4.17 -3.23 -2.22
C ASP A 67 -2.64 -3.31 -2.33
N VAL A 68 -1.90 -2.32 -1.81
CA VAL A 68 -0.42 -2.33 -1.78
C VAL A 68 0.11 -3.50 -0.95
N ILE A 69 -0.43 -3.70 0.26
CA ILE A 69 -0.03 -4.81 1.13
C ILE A 69 -0.36 -6.16 0.47
N LYS A 70 -1.53 -6.27 -0.17
CA LYS A 70 -1.97 -7.48 -0.85
C LYS A 70 -1.08 -7.81 -2.05
N ALA A 71 -0.72 -6.80 -2.86
CA ALA A 71 0.19 -6.95 -3.99
C ALA A 71 1.58 -7.41 -3.52
N HIS A 72 2.11 -6.78 -2.47
CA HIS A 72 3.40 -7.16 -1.90
C HIS A 72 3.40 -8.58 -1.32
N ARG A 73 2.35 -8.99 -0.58
CA ARG A 73 2.19 -10.37 -0.11
C ARG A 73 2.11 -11.38 -1.24
N LYS A 74 1.38 -11.06 -2.32
CA LYS A 74 1.27 -11.94 -3.50
C LYS A 74 2.63 -12.11 -4.18
N PHE A 75 3.44 -11.06 -4.23
CA PHE A 75 4.82 -11.12 -4.72
C PHE A 75 5.68 -12.06 -3.85
N LEU A 76 5.67 -11.89 -2.52
CA LEU A 76 6.41 -12.75 -1.59
C LEU A 76 5.99 -14.22 -1.70
N SER A 77 4.68 -14.48 -1.77
CA SER A 77 4.11 -15.82 -1.96
C SER A 77 4.58 -16.47 -3.26
N LYS A 78 4.53 -15.73 -4.37
CA LYS A 78 4.94 -16.23 -5.69
C LYS A 78 6.44 -16.50 -5.73
N ASN A 79 7.24 -15.63 -5.11
CA ASN A 79 8.70 -15.78 -5.05
C ASN A 79 9.11 -16.96 -4.18
N SER A 80 8.48 -17.14 -3.01
CA SER A 80 8.72 -18.29 -2.13
C SER A 80 8.32 -19.61 -2.80
N LYS A 81 7.14 -19.69 -3.43
CA LYS A 81 6.74 -20.88 -4.21
C LYS A 81 7.71 -21.18 -5.37
N LYS A 82 8.26 -20.14 -6.02
CA LYS A 82 9.25 -20.32 -7.09
C LYS A 82 10.57 -20.86 -6.53
N ALA A 83 11.04 -20.35 -5.40
CA ALA A 83 12.23 -20.86 -4.72
C ALA A 83 12.06 -22.32 -4.28
N LEU A 84 10.91 -22.66 -3.69
CA LEU A 84 10.58 -24.03 -3.28
C LEU A 84 10.52 -25.01 -4.46
N ARG A 85 10.05 -24.58 -5.63
CA ARG A 85 10.05 -25.40 -6.85
C ARG A 85 11.45 -25.66 -7.41
N GLY A 86 12.43 -24.79 -7.11
CA GLY A 86 13.82 -24.96 -7.54
C GLY A 86 14.66 -25.80 -6.59
N LEU A 87 14.13 -26.21 -5.43
CA LEU A 87 14.84 -27.05 -4.48
C LEU A 87 14.80 -28.53 -4.91
N PRO A 88 15.93 -29.26 -4.79
CA PRO A 88 15.94 -30.69 -5.03
C PRO A 88 15.04 -31.41 -4.01
N ARG A 89 14.36 -32.49 -4.46
CA ARG A 89 13.42 -33.25 -3.62
C ARG A 89 14.06 -33.80 -2.32
N SER A 90 15.38 -33.96 -2.30
CA SER A 90 16.15 -34.37 -1.12
C SER A 90 16.12 -33.34 0.02
N ALA A 91 15.93 -32.05 -0.26
CA ALA A 91 15.86 -31.00 0.76
C ALA A 91 14.55 -31.01 1.58
N PHE A 92 13.54 -31.79 1.15
CA PHE A 92 12.27 -31.95 1.86
C PHE A 92 12.20 -33.21 2.74
N LEU A 93 13.22 -34.06 2.68
CA LEU A 93 13.28 -35.36 3.36
C LEU A 93 14.21 -35.38 4.59
N LEU A 94 14.73 -34.21 5.00
CA LEU A 94 15.53 -33.98 6.20
C LEU A 94 14.73 -33.16 7.22
#